data_AF-A0A9W8YKI8-F1
#
_entry.id   AF-A0A9W8YKI8-F1
#
_cell.length_a   1.000
_cell.length_b   1.000
_cell.length_c   1.000
_cell.angle_alpha   90.00
_cell.angle_beta   90.00
_cell.angle_gamma   90.00
#
_symmetry.space_group_name_H-M   'P 1'
#
loop_
_entity.id
_entity.type
_entity.pdbx_description
1 polymer ?
#
loop_
_entity_poly.entity_id
_entity_poly.type
_entity_poly.pdbx_seq_one_letter_code
_entity_poly.pdbx_strand_id
1 'polypeptide(L)'
;MAAAESRSWTTGREDNRNGSESVTGNRSAESTPDPTPEVLKTSDGNIESAGSESEKPPAETIGPLSAPQAPLFIVPSAPDTEELQRHSTSATDSETYPEGGLRAWLVVLGCWLALVASLGLMNTLATFQSYLISHQLAEYGEGTVGWIFSIYTFVVFFLGLYIGPTFDKYGPRWIVMGGTVAVVAGMMLMSISTELWHFILSFGIVTGLGCSLLFTPSFAAPGHFFMRRRGVATGIAATGGSIGGIIFPLMLESLLPRLGWGWSIRILAFVCLFLCIAANFLIRRRLPPAKNASAHPDFRIFRDKAFLLTTIGIFLLEMALFVPVTYISSYARAQGFSVAFSYQILPILNAASALGRALPGYWGDKIGPFNINLIMITLAVIACFGVWFPAGGHTAGLVLFAVLFGFASGSNLCLLGGRTHWWEYLDK
;
A
#
# COMPACT_ATOMS: atom_id res chain seq x y z
N MET A 1 -43.72 37.68 27.52
CA MET A 1 -43.33 37.76 28.95
C MET A 1 -42.06 36.93 29.07
N ALA A 2 -40.86 37.52 29.20
CA ALA A 2 -40.32 38.27 30.35
C ALA A 2 -39.88 37.31 31.49
N ALA A 3 -38.69 37.41 32.09
CA ALA A 3 -37.52 38.30 31.90
C ALA A 3 -36.24 37.43 32.05
N ALA A 4 -35.15 37.61 31.28
CA ALA A 4 -34.13 38.66 31.36
C ALA A 4 -33.49 38.80 32.76
N GLU A 5 -32.21 38.39 32.88
CA GLU A 5 -31.26 39.05 33.79
C GLU A 5 -29.83 38.99 33.20
N SER A 6 -29.03 40.02 33.46
CA SER A 6 -27.72 40.25 32.83
C SER A 6 -26.71 40.71 33.88
N ARG A 7 -25.44 40.24 33.81
CA ARG A 7 -24.33 40.86 34.56
C ARG A 7 -23.06 40.98 33.71
N SER A 8 -22.64 42.23 33.53
CA SER A 8 -21.38 42.66 32.95
C SER A 8 -20.27 42.75 34.00
N TRP A 9 -19.00 42.58 33.60
CA TRP A 9 -17.85 43.04 34.36
C TRP A 9 -16.82 43.70 33.43
N THR A 10 -16.48 44.96 33.70
CA THR A 10 -15.51 45.76 32.92
C THR A 10 -14.78 46.78 33.80
N THR A 11 -13.53 46.46 34.15
CA THR A 11 -12.42 47.32 34.64
C THR A 11 -11.14 46.52 34.35
N GLY A 12 -10.01 47.04 33.84
CA GLY A 12 -9.37 48.35 34.05
C GLY A 12 -8.21 48.15 35.06
N ARG A 13 -6.98 48.67 34.89
CA ARG A 13 -6.36 49.56 33.88
C ARG A 13 -4.81 49.44 34.01
N GLU A 14 -4.06 50.23 33.24
CA GLU A 14 -2.61 50.58 33.34
C GLU A 14 -1.68 49.59 32.58
N ASP A 15 -0.96 50.02 31.53
CA ASP A 15 0.15 51.00 31.42
C ASP A 15 1.43 50.46 32.09
N ASN A 16 2.60 50.37 31.43
CA ASN A 16 3.31 51.50 30.81
C ASN A 16 4.54 51.06 29.96
N ARG A 17 5.01 51.91 29.03
CA ARG A 17 6.38 51.97 28.41
C ARG A 17 6.85 50.81 27.51
N ASN A 18 7.88 50.96 26.66
CA ASN A 18 8.30 52.01 25.69
C ASN A 18 9.58 51.50 24.98
N GLY A 19 9.84 51.92 23.73
CA GLY A 19 11.01 51.52 22.91
C GLY A 19 10.54 50.79 21.63
N SER A 20 10.63 51.31 20.40
CA SER A 20 11.64 52.16 19.72
C SER A 20 13.01 51.44 19.65
N GLU A 21 13.61 51.15 18.49
CA GLU A 21 13.42 51.55 17.06
C GLU A 21 13.64 50.33 16.13
N SER A 22 13.20 50.25 14.86
CA SER A 22 13.67 50.95 13.62
C SER A 22 15.17 50.68 13.29
N VAL A 23 15.63 50.45 12.04
CA VAL A 23 14.99 50.55 10.70
C VAL A 23 15.82 49.83 9.58
N THR A 24 15.19 49.42 8.46
CA THR A 24 15.81 48.97 7.16
C THR A 24 16.76 47.75 7.16
N GLY A 25 17.11 47.10 6.02
CA GLY A 25 16.51 47.15 4.68
C GLY A 25 17.37 46.61 3.51
N ASN A 26 16.84 45.58 2.81
CA ASN A 26 16.90 45.27 1.36
C ASN A 26 18.22 45.30 0.51
N ARG A 27 18.35 44.30 -0.39
CA ARG A 27 19.09 44.21 -1.69
C ARG A 27 20.54 43.66 -1.82
N SER A 28 20.61 42.59 -2.62
CA SER A 28 21.44 42.36 -3.84
C SER A 28 22.92 41.92 -3.81
N ALA A 29 23.21 41.02 -4.78
CA ALA A 29 24.45 40.45 -5.37
C ALA A 29 25.73 41.33 -5.41
N GLU A 30 26.96 40.82 -5.63
CA GLU A 30 27.46 40.28 -6.93
C GLU A 30 28.98 39.90 -6.94
N SER A 31 29.41 38.94 -7.78
CA SER A 31 30.78 38.70 -8.33
C SER A 31 31.98 38.16 -7.48
N THR A 32 33.02 37.68 -8.21
CA THR A 32 34.30 36.98 -7.84
C THR A 32 35.53 37.88 -8.21
N PRO A 33 36.84 37.49 -8.39
CA PRO A 33 37.57 36.18 -8.29
C PRO A 33 39.04 36.16 -7.71
N ASP A 34 39.71 34.99 -7.79
CA ASP A 34 41.18 34.72 -7.96
C ASP A 34 42.21 35.02 -6.81
N PRO A 35 43.49 34.54 -6.85
CA PRO A 35 44.26 33.89 -7.95
C PRO A 35 45.08 32.57 -7.67
N THR A 36 45.80 32.13 -8.73
CA THR A 36 46.77 31.02 -9.01
C THR A 36 48.13 31.04 -8.22
N PRO A 37 49.10 30.06 -8.27
CA PRO A 37 49.67 29.24 -9.41
C PRO A 37 50.00 27.73 -9.06
N GLU A 38 50.85 26.89 -9.70
CA GLU A 38 51.93 27.02 -10.72
C GLU A 38 52.15 25.78 -11.66
N VAL A 39 53.39 25.24 -11.86
CA VAL A 39 53.87 24.53 -13.09
C VAL A 39 54.88 23.36 -12.80
N LEU A 40 54.88 22.23 -13.55
CA LEU A 40 55.86 21.68 -14.57
C LEU A 40 55.42 20.22 -14.95
N LYS A 41 55.48 19.66 -16.18
CA LYS A 41 56.56 19.37 -17.20
C LYS A 41 57.50 18.18 -16.86
N THR A 42 57.90 17.22 -17.73
CA THR A 42 57.53 16.76 -19.12
C THR A 42 58.32 15.47 -19.51
N SER A 43 57.90 14.74 -20.58
CA SER A 43 58.74 13.94 -21.55
C SER A 43 58.88 12.40 -21.44
N ASP A 44 59.06 11.76 -22.62
CA ASP A 44 59.12 10.32 -22.94
C ASP A 44 60.52 9.65 -22.89
N GLY A 45 60.59 8.33 -23.16
CA GLY A 45 61.82 7.53 -23.43
C GLY A 45 61.52 6.15 -24.06
N ASN A 46 62.42 5.58 -24.89
CA ASN A 46 62.08 4.45 -25.79
C ASN A 46 63.30 3.58 -26.25
N ILE A 47 63.05 2.30 -26.64
CA ILE A 47 63.86 1.28 -27.35
C ILE A 47 65.27 0.83 -26.81
N GLU A 48 65.56 -0.49 -26.83
CA GLU A 48 66.64 -1.21 -27.59
C GLU A 48 66.96 -2.64 -27.08
N SER A 49 67.78 -3.42 -27.82
CA SER A 49 67.82 -4.90 -27.76
C SER A 49 69.17 -5.57 -28.12
N ALA A 50 69.48 -6.71 -27.49
CA ALA A 50 70.57 -7.66 -27.84
C ALA A 50 70.18 -9.11 -27.38
N GLY A 51 70.89 -10.21 -27.70
CA GLY A 51 72.18 -10.35 -28.38
C GLY A 51 72.48 -11.78 -28.93
N SER A 52 73.26 -12.59 -28.21
CA SER A 52 74.08 -13.71 -28.72
C SER A 52 73.82 -15.08 -28.04
N GLU A 53 73.79 -16.20 -28.78
CA GLU A 53 74.84 -17.25 -28.96
C GLU A 53 75.01 -18.28 -27.81
N SER A 54 75.55 -19.50 -27.98
CA SER A 54 75.45 -20.56 -29.02
C SER A 54 76.52 -21.65 -28.77
N GLU A 55 76.20 -22.80 -28.16
CA GLU A 55 77.07 -23.99 -28.28
C GLU A 55 76.37 -25.33 -27.95
N LYS A 56 76.85 -26.44 -28.53
CA LYS A 56 76.32 -27.81 -28.30
C LYS A 56 77.27 -28.93 -28.78
N PRO A 57 77.76 -29.82 -27.88
CA PRO A 57 78.49 -31.05 -28.23
C PRO A 57 77.58 -32.31 -27.99
N PRO A 58 78.03 -33.59 -28.09
CA PRO A 58 77.31 -34.59 -28.90
C PRO A 58 76.49 -35.62 -28.09
N ALA A 59 75.86 -36.57 -28.80
CA ALA A 59 74.98 -37.59 -28.23
C ALA A 59 75.71 -38.91 -27.89
N GLU A 60 75.39 -39.48 -26.73
CA GLU A 60 75.55 -40.91 -26.42
C GLU A 60 74.17 -41.57 -26.27
N THR A 61 74.08 -42.87 -26.59
CA THR A 61 72.82 -43.62 -26.58
C THR A 61 72.82 -44.66 -25.48
N ILE A 62 71.99 -44.47 -24.45
CA ILE A 62 71.80 -45.42 -23.34
C ILE A 62 70.28 -45.67 -23.17
N GLY A 63 69.92 -46.89 -22.75
CA GLY A 63 68.55 -47.40 -22.72
C GLY A 63 67.58 -46.71 -21.73
N PRO A 64 66.27 -47.04 -21.81
CA PRO A 64 65.21 -46.26 -21.19
C PRO A 64 65.16 -46.37 -19.66
N LEU A 65 65.43 -45.25 -18.98
CA LEU A 65 65.07 -45.02 -17.59
C LEU A 65 63.76 -44.24 -17.53
N SER A 66 62.78 -44.74 -16.78
CA SER A 66 61.46 -44.13 -16.67
C SER A 66 61.49 -42.89 -15.79
N ALA A 67 61.47 -41.70 -16.41
CA ALA A 67 61.26 -40.44 -15.70
C ALA A 67 59.78 -40.29 -15.25
N PRO A 68 59.51 -39.66 -14.09
CA PRO A 68 58.14 -39.44 -13.62
C PRO A 68 57.40 -38.47 -14.54
N GLN A 69 56.13 -38.77 -14.82
CA GLN A 69 55.27 -37.91 -15.63
C GLN A 69 55.01 -36.58 -14.90
N ALA A 70 55.30 -35.46 -15.56
CA ALA A 70 54.78 -34.16 -15.13
C ALA A 70 53.24 -34.19 -15.20
N PRO A 71 52.52 -33.57 -14.24
CA PRO A 71 51.07 -33.56 -14.26
C PRO A 71 50.57 -32.83 -15.51
N LEU A 72 49.88 -33.59 -16.37
CA LEU A 72 49.37 -33.10 -17.65
C LEU A 72 48.29 -32.05 -17.36
N PHE A 73 48.59 -30.77 -17.59
CA PHE A 73 47.67 -29.67 -17.33
C PHE A 73 46.58 -29.68 -18.42
N ILE A 74 45.55 -30.50 -18.19
CA ILE A 74 44.35 -30.55 -19.04
C ILE A 74 43.67 -29.19 -18.93
N VAL A 75 43.90 -28.33 -19.91
CA VAL A 75 43.03 -27.17 -20.18
C VAL A 75 41.64 -27.76 -20.42
N PRO A 76 40.61 -27.41 -19.62
CA PRO A 76 39.26 -27.88 -19.87
C PRO A 76 38.84 -27.45 -21.28
N SER A 77 38.40 -28.40 -22.09
CA SER A 77 37.71 -28.10 -23.35
C SER A 77 36.57 -27.14 -23.06
N ALA A 78 36.50 -26.02 -23.79
CA ALA A 78 35.42 -25.05 -23.60
C ALA A 78 34.06 -25.78 -23.70
N PRO A 79 33.12 -25.55 -22.76
CA PRO A 79 31.86 -26.28 -22.72
C PRO A 79 31.10 -26.10 -24.04
N ASP A 80 30.55 -27.20 -24.56
CA ASP A 80 29.93 -27.24 -25.88
C ASP A 80 28.91 -26.10 -26.04
N THR A 81 29.09 -25.32 -27.10
CA THR A 81 28.30 -24.08 -27.27
C THR A 81 26.81 -24.38 -27.43
N GLU A 82 26.46 -25.57 -27.93
CA GLU A 82 25.09 -26.08 -27.93
C GLU A 82 24.53 -26.32 -26.52
N GLU A 83 25.32 -26.80 -25.55
CA GLU A 83 24.82 -27.07 -24.19
C GLU A 83 24.66 -25.78 -23.38
N LEU A 84 25.54 -24.79 -23.62
CA LEU A 84 25.34 -23.40 -23.18
C LEU A 84 24.10 -22.76 -23.83
N GLN A 85 23.83 -23.02 -25.12
CA GLN A 85 22.61 -22.56 -25.79
C GLN A 85 21.35 -23.26 -25.26
N ARG A 86 21.39 -24.56 -24.97
CA ARG A 86 20.28 -25.29 -24.34
C ARG A 86 19.98 -24.78 -22.93
N HIS A 87 21.00 -24.46 -22.14
CA HIS A 87 20.80 -23.85 -20.82
C HIS A 87 20.26 -22.41 -20.90
N SER A 88 20.79 -21.57 -21.79
CA SER A 88 20.32 -20.17 -21.94
C SER A 88 18.94 -20.04 -22.59
N THR A 89 18.53 -20.96 -23.46
CA THR A 89 17.16 -21.02 -24.00
C THR A 89 16.10 -21.38 -22.96
N SER A 90 16.48 -21.97 -21.81
CA SER A 90 15.54 -22.21 -20.70
C SER A 90 15.25 -20.98 -19.83
N ALA A 91 16.04 -19.90 -19.96
CA ALA A 91 15.99 -18.72 -19.08
C ALA A 91 15.12 -17.57 -19.63
N THR A 92 14.50 -17.72 -20.80
CA THR A 92 13.69 -16.67 -21.46
C THR A 92 12.30 -17.15 -21.87
N ASP A 93 11.69 -18.01 -21.04
CA ASP A 93 10.27 -18.33 -21.10
C ASP A 93 9.45 -17.09 -20.67
N SER A 94 9.31 -16.14 -21.61
CA SER A 94 8.77 -14.81 -21.34
C SER A 94 7.28 -14.86 -20.99
N GLU A 95 6.97 -14.83 -19.68
CA GLU A 95 5.61 -14.90 -19.14
C GLU A 95 4.64 -14.02 -19.95
N THR A 96 3.82 -14.63 -20.82
CA THR A 96 3.09 -13.85 -21.82
C THR A 96 1.80 -13.30 -21.20
N TYR A 97 1.87 -12.08 -20.65
CA TYR A 97 0.75 -11.42 -19.98
C TYR A 97 -0.39 -11.12 -20.97
N PRO A 98 -1.62 -11.63 -20.75
CA PRO A 98 -2.77 -11.43 -21.65
C PRO A 98 -3.41 -10.06 -21.41
N GLU A 99 -2.63 -8.99 -21.58
CA GLU A 99 -3.04 -7.63 -21.24
C GLU A 99 -4.28 -7.19 -22.01
N GLY A 100 -5.24 -6.59 -21.29
CA GLY A 100 -6.42 -5.98 -21.88
C GLY A 100 -7.50 -6.95 -22.39
N GLY A 101 -7.24 -8.27 -22.40
CA GLY A 101 -8.24 -9.26 -22.80
C GLY A 101 -9.45 -9.29 -21.86
N LEU A 102 -10.64 -9.61 -22.38
CA LEU A 102 -11.90 -9.65 -21.62
C LEU A 102 -11.79 -10.48 -20.33
N ARG A 103 -11.07 -11.60 -20.36
CA ARG A 103 -10.84 -12.47 -19.18
C ARG A 103 -10.05 -11.76 -18.08
N ALA A 104 -9.09 -10.90 -18.42
CA ALA A 104 -8.30 -10.12 -17.46
C ALA A 104 -9.14 -9.02 -16.80
N TRP A 105 -9.95 -8.30 -17.59
CA TRP A 105 -10.87 -7.28 -17.05
C TRP A 105 -12.01 -7.88 -16.21
N LEU A 106 -12.50 -9.08 -16.54
CA LEU A 106 -13.46 -9.79 -15.69
C LEU A 106 -12.85 -10.18 -14.33
N VAL A 107 -11.55 -10.52 -14.26
CA VAL A 107 -10.86 -10.74 -12.98
C VAL A 107 -10.73 -9.42 -12.20
N VAL A 108 -10.39 -8.30 -12.85
CA VAL A 108 -10.37 -6.97 -12.20
C VAL A 108 -11.75 -6.60 -11.65
N LEU A 109 -12.83 -6.87 -12.37
CA LEU A 109 -14.21 -6.68 -11.88
C LEU A 109 -14.53 -7.60 -10.70
N GLY A 110 -14.06 -8.85 -10.72
CA GLY A 110 -14.19 -9.77 -9.58
C GLY A 110 -13.47 -9.27 -8.33
N CYS A 111 -12.23 -8.81 -8.48
CA CYS A 111 -11.46 -8.18 -7.40
C CYS A 111 -12.13 -6.89 -6.89
N TRP A 112 -12.67 -6.08 -7.80
CA TRP A 112 -13.43 -4.86 -7.44
C TRP A 112 -14.62 -5.20 -6.54
N LEU A 113 -15.45 -6.19 -6.92
CA LEU A 113 -16.62 -6.64 -6.13
C LEU A 113 -16.21 -7.16 -4.74
N ALA A 114 -15.12 -7.93 -4.65
CA ALA A 114 -14.59 -8.42 -3.38
C ALA A 114 -13.97 -7.30 -2.50
N LEU A 115 -13.47 -6.23 -3.10
CA LEU A 115 -12.97 -5.04 -2.40
C LEU A 115 -14.08 -4.06 -2.02
N VAL A 116 -15.18 -3.96 -2.77
CA VAL A 116 -16.41 -3.30 -2.30
C VAL A 116 -16.88 -3.94 -0.99
N ALA A 117 -16.91 -5.27 -0.92
CA ALA A 117 -17.29 -5.97 0.31
C ALA A 117 -16.27 -5.78 1.44
N SER A 118 -15.01 -6.21 1.26
CA SER A 118 -14.03 -6.28 2.36
C SER A 118 -13.53 -4.89 2.83
N LEU A 119 -13.10 -4.04 1.91
CA LEU A 119 -12.59 -2.70 2.23
C LEU A 119 -13.75 -1.69 2.46
N GLY A 120 -14.93 -1.92 1.89
CA GLY A 120 -16.15 -1.17 2.26
C GLY A 120 -16.57 -1.41 3.72
N LEU A 121 -16.55 -2.66 4.19
CA LEU A 121 -16.81 -2.97 5.61
C LEU A 121 -15.77 -2.32 6.53
N MET A 122 -14.48 -2.32 6.15
CA MET A 122 -13.42 -1.64 6.89
C MET A 122 -13.57 -0.11 6.92
N ASN A 123 -14.17 0.49 5.89
CA ASN A 123 -14.55 1.91 5.88
C ASN A 123 -15.85 2.21 6.67
N THR A 124 -16.54 1.19 7.18
CA THR A 124 -17.83 1.31 7.91
C THR A 124 -17.67 1.14 9.44
N LEU A 125 -16.46 0.84 9.93
CA LEU A 125 -16.17 0.54 11.34
C LEU A 125 -16.64 1.65 12.30
N ALA A 126 -16.41 2.92 11.96
CA ALA A 126 -16.82 4.07 12.77
C ALA A 126 -18.37 4.15 12.93
N THR A 127 -19.13 3.79 11.90
CA THR A 127 -20.60 3.72 11.95
C THR A 127 -21.07 2.61 12.88
N PHE A 128 -20.45 1.43 12.82
CA PHE A 128 -20.74 0.34 13.75
C PHE A 128 -20.38 0.71 15.20
N GLN A 129 -19.21 1.31 15.43
CA GLN A 129 -18.76 1.73 16.75
C GLN A 129 -19.71 2.77 17.37
N SER A 130 -20.05 3.83 16.63
CA SER A 130 -20.94 4.89 17.10
C SER A 130 -22.34 4.37 17.41
N TYR A 131 -22.87 3.42 16.63
CA TYR A 131 -24.16 2.80 16.91
C TYR A 131 -24.10 1.87 18.14
N LEU A 132 -23.09 1.00 18.26
CA LEU A 132 -22.99 0.07 19.39
C LEU A 132 -22.83 0.79 20.73
N ILE A 133 -22.00 1.84 20.80
CA ILE A 133 -21.81 2.66 22.02
C ILE A 133 -23.09 3.40 22.43
N SER A 134 -23.99 3.70 21.48
CA SER A 134 -25.28 4.36 21.77
C SER A 134 -26.44 3.39 22.02
N HIS A 135 -26.24 2.08 21.83
CA HIS A 135 -27.29 1.06 21.90
C HIS A 135 -26.82 -0.19 22.69
N GLN A 136 -26.52 -1.32 22.03
CA GLN A 136 -26.30 -2.60 22.71
C GLN A 136 -25.11 -2.63 23.68
N LEU A 137 -24.13 -1.75 23.53
CA LEU A 137 -22.93 -1.69 24.37
C LEU A 137 -22.81 -0.36 25.12
N ALA A 138 -23.93 0.34 25.38
CA ALA A 138 -23.95 1.63 26.07
C ALA A 138 -23.45 1.60 27.53
N GLU A 139 -23.38 0.41 28.13
CA GLU A 139 -22.80 0.19 29.46
C GLU A 139 -21.25 0.14 29.45
N TYR A 140 -20.64 0.00 28.26
CA TYR A 140 -19.19 -0.11 28.09
C TYR A 140 -18.57 1.21 27.62
N GLY A 141 -17.38 1.53 28.14
CA GLY A 141 -16.61 2.69 27.68
C GLY A 141 -16.18 2.56 26.21
N GLU A 142 -16.10 3.69 25.51
CA GLU A 142 -15.77 3.75 24.07
C GLU A 142 -14.49 2.96 23.71
N GLY A 143 -13.42 3.09 24.50
CA GLY A 143 -12.18 2.34 24.29
C GLY A 143 -12.34 0.82 24.42
N THR A 144 -13.29 0.35 25.23
CA THR A 144 -13.63 -1.08 25.36
C THR A 144 -14.35 -1.60 24.12
N VAL A 145 -15.30 -0.82 23.59
CA VAL A 145 -16.02 -1.17 22.35
C VAL A 145 -15.09 -1.08 21.13
N GLY A 146 -14.17 -0.11 21.10
CA GLY A 146 -13.16 0.05 20.06
C GLY A 146 -12.30 -1.20 19.82
N TRP A 147 -12.05 -2.03 20.84
CA TRP A 147 -11.30 -3.29 20.68
C TRP A 147 -11.92 -4.25 19.66
N ILE A 148 -13.24 -4.27 19.46
CA ILE A 148 -13.89 -5.09 18.42
C ILE A 148 -13.34 -4.74 17.04
N PHE A 149 -13.22 -3.45 16.75
CA PHE A 149 -12.83 -2.91 15.45
C PHE A 149 -11.31 -2.89 15.26
N SER A 150 -10.55 -2.68 16.36
CA SER A 150 -9.09 -2.88 16.37
C SER A 150 -8.71 -4.34 16.12
N ILE A 151 -9.40 -5.30 16.74
CA ILE A 151 -9.19 -6.75 16.51
C ILE A 151 -9.56 -7.11 15.06
N TYR A 152 -10.71 -6.63 14.54
CA TYR A 152 -11.06 -6.80 13.13
C TYR A 152 -9.94 -6.33 12.20
N THR A 153 -9.47 -5.10 12.39
CA THR A 153 -8.46 -4.47 11.52
C THR A 153 -7.12 -5.20 11.62
N PHE A 154 -6.71 -5.59 12.83
CA PHE A 154 -5.52 -6.42 13.06
C PHE A 154 -5.63 -7.76 12.34
N VAL A 155 -6.74 -8.50 12.48
CA VAL A 155 -6.94 -9.81 11.84
C VAL A 155 -6.94 -9.68 10.30
N VAL A 156 -7.56 -8.62 9.75
CA VAL A 156 -7.57 -8.35 8.30
C VAL A 156 -6.17 -8.20 7.74
N PHE A 157 -5.30 -7.40 8.36
CA PHE A 157 -3.95 -7.15 7.84
C PHE A 157 -2.94 -8.25 8.24
N PHE A 158 -2.97 -8.73 9.49
CA PHE A 158 -2.00 -9.70 10.01
C PHE A 158 -2.09 -11.05 9.30
N LEU A 159 -3.31 -11.55 9.01
CA LEU A 159 -3.46 -12.80 8.28
C LEU A 159 -3.09 -12.67 6.80
N GLY A 160 -3.10 -11.46 6.23
CA GLY A 160 -2.64 -11.19 4.87
C GLY A 160 -1.21 -11.67 4.61
N LEU A 161 -0.35 -11.63 5.64
CA LEU A 161 1.02 -12.16 5.62
C LEU A 161 1.09 -13.65 5.27
N TYR A 162 0.14 -14.46 5.77
CA TYR A 162 0.05 -15.90 5.47
C TYR A 162 -0.81 -16.19 4.24
N ILE A 163 -1.83 -15.37 3.98
CA ILE A 163 -2.77 -15.55 2.88
C ILE A 163 -2.10 -15.29 1.52
N GLY A 164 -1.10 -14.40 1.44
CA GLY A 164 -0.29 -14.19 0.22
C GLY A 164 0.39 -15.48 -0.29
N PRO A 165 1.35 -16.07 0.47
CA PRO A 165 1.98 -17.34 0.09
C PRO A 165 0.98 -18.50 -0.13
N THR A 166 -0.11 -18.52 0.65
CA THR A 166 -1.21 -19.49 0.48
C THR A 166 -1.94 -19.30 -0.86
N PHE A 167 -2.13 -18.06 -1.31
CA PHE A 167 -2.73 -17.69 -2.60
C PHE A 167 -1.83 -18.05 -3.78
N ASP A 168 -0.52 -17.84 -3.69
CA ASP A 168 0.42 -18.21 -4.76
C ASP A 168 0.47 -19.74 -4.95
N LYS A 169 0.41 -20.48 -3.84
CA LYS A 169 0.39 -21.95 -3.85
C LYS A 169 -0.95 -22.52 -4.34
N TYR A 170 -2.04 -22.25 -3.63
CA TYR A 170 -3.34 -22.92 -3.86
C TYR A 170 -4.26 -22.17 -4.85
N GLY A 171 -3.96 -20.91 -5.17
CA GLY A 171 -4.75 -20.07 -6.06
C GLY A 171 -5.98 -19.44 -5.40
N PRO A 172 -6.59 -18.42 -6.04
CA PRO A 172 -7.66 -17.61 -5.44
C PRO A 172 -8.90 -18.40 -5.00
N ARG A 173 -9.32 -19.40 -5.78
CA ARG A 173 -10.72 -19.90 -5.73
C ARG A 173 -11.15 -20.40 -4.35
N TRP A 174 -10.34 -21.22 -3.69
CA TRP A 174 -10.68 -21.77 -2.37
C TRP A 174 -10.61 -20.70 -1.26
N ILE A 175 -9.69 -19.74 -1.40
CA ILE A 175 -9.44 -18.67 -0.43
C ILE A 175 -10.60 -17.66 -0.46
N VAL A 176 -10.96 -17.17 -1.66
CA VAL A 176 -12.08 -16.24 -1.87
C VAL A 176 -13.40 -16.90 -1.44
N MET A 177 -13.60 -18.19 -1.71
CA MET A 177 -14.81 -18.92 -1.29
C MET A 177 -14.89 -19.07 0.23
N GLY A 178 -13.78 -19.45 0.89
CA GLY A 178 -13.70 -19.50 2.35
C GLY A 178 -13.93 -18.12 2.99
N GLY A 179 -13.33 -17.07 2.42
CA GLY A 179 -13.54 -15.69 2.85
C GLY A 179 -14.99 -15.23 2.73
N THR A 180 -15.66 -15.62 1.64
CA THR A 180 -17.09 -15.34 1.41
C THR A 180 -17.96 -15.95 2.51
N VAL A 181 -17.75 -17.23 2.84
CA VAL A 181 -18.48 -17.91 3.91
C VAL A 181 -18.20 -17.26 5.27
N ALA A 182 -16.94 -16.95 5.57
CA ALA A 182 -16.54 -16.35 6.84
C ALA A 182 -17.09 -14.93 7.05
N VAL A 183 -17.05 -14.03 6.04
CA VAL A 183 -17.67 -12.70 6.14
C VAL A 183 -19.16 -12.82 6.41
N VAL A 184 -19.88 -13.63 5.62
CA VAL A 184 -21.34 -13.70 5.71
C VAL A 184 -21.77 -14.38 7.02
N ALA A 185 -21.10 -15.45 7.45
CA ALA A 185 -21.36 -16.08 8.74
C ALA A 185 -21.06 -15.13 9.91
N GLY A 186 -19.92 -14.42 9.88
CA GLY A 186 -19.54 -13.46 10.91
C GLY A 186 -20.53 -12.30 11.03
N MET A 187 -20.98 -11.73 9.91
CA MET A 187 -22.00 -10.68 9.91
C MET A 187 -23.39 -11.19 10.33
N MET A 188 -23.79 -12.39 9.92
CA MET A 188 -25.07 -12.97 10.36
C MET A 188 -25.08 -13.23 11.88
N LEU A 189 -23.94 -13.67 12.46
CA LEU A 189 -23.76 -13.78 13.91
C LEU A 189 -23.78 -12.38 14.59
N MET A 190 -23.09 -11.39 14.02
CA MET A 190 -23.12 -9.99 14.51
C MET A 190 -24.54 -9.40 14.56
N SER A 191 -25.45 -9.89 13.70
CA SER A 191 -26.86 -9.47 13.68
C SER A 191 -27.70 -9.94 14.88
N ILE A 192 -27.19 -10.91 15.66
CA ILE A 192 -27.86 -11.48 16.85
C ILE A 192 -27.02 -11.34 18.14
N SER A 193 -25.80 -10.78 18.06
CA SER A 193 -24.94 -10.49 19.21
C SER A 193 -25.56 -9.49 20.18
N THR A 194 -25.56 -9.82 21.48
CA THR A 194 -25.85 -8.91 22.60
C THR A 194 -24.56 -8.49 23.31
N GLU A 195 -23.83 -9.45 23.88
CA GLU A 195 -22.61 -9.20 24.66
C GLU A 195 -21.41 -8.72 23.83
N LEU A 196 -20.53 -7.95 24.47
CA LEU A 196 -19.24 -7.50 23.91
C LEU A 196 -18.43 -8.64 23.28
N TRP A 197 -18.35 -9.79 23.96
CA TRP A 197 -17.56 -10.93 23.49
C TRP A 197 -18.16 -11.61 22.25
N HIS A 198 -19.48 -11.58 22.08
CA HIS A 198 -20.13 -12.04 20.84
C HIS A 198 -19.67 -11.18 19.65
N PHE A 199 -19.59 -9.86 19.80
CA PHE A 199 -19.11 -8.95 18.75
C PHE A 199 -17.61 -9.14 18.45
N ILE A 200 -16.76 -9.35 19.47
CA ILE A 200 -15.34 -9.66 19.28
C ILE A 200 -15.17 -10.95 18.45
N LEU A 201 -15.92 -12.01 18.77
CA LEU A 201 -15.82 -13.28 18.05
C LEU A 201 -16.41 -13.21 16.63
N SER A 202 -17.64 -12.71 16.50
CA SER A 202 -18.38 -12.67 15.22
C SER A 202 -17.82 -11.66 14.22
N PHE A 203 -17.58 -10.43 14.66
CA PHE A 203 -17.07 -9.36 13.78
C PHE A 203 -15.54 -9.30 13.83
N GLY A 204 -14.95 -9.16 15.02
CA GLY A 204 -13.50 -9.04 15.20
C GLY A 204 -12.72 -10.20 14.59
N ILE A 205 -13.06 -11.44 14.94
CA ILE A 205 -12.32 -12.64 14.51
C ILE A 205 -12.90 -13.22 13.21
N VAL A 206 -14.18 -13.61 13.17
CA VAL A 206 -14.74 -14.37 12.03
C VAL A 206 -14.92 -13.49 10.79
N THR A 207 -15.50 -12.29 10.93
CA THR A 207 -15.61 -11.35 9.79
C THR A 207 -14.23 -10.81 9.39
N GLY A 208 -13.33 -10.56 10.34
CA GLY A 208 -11.95 -10.15 10.07
C GLY A 208 -11.16 -11.17 9.24
N LEU A 209 -11.21 -12.45 9.62
CA LEU A 209 -10.65 -13.58 8.87
C LEU A 209 -11.23 -13.62 7.45
N GLY A 210 -12.55 -13.51 7.33
CA GLY A 210 -13.24 -13.52 6.05
C GLY A 210 -12.81 -12.37 5.14
N CYS A 211 -12.72 -11.16 5.67
CA CYS A 211 -12.28 -9.98 4.94
C CYS A 211 -10.81 -10.10 4.52
N SER A 212 -9.91 -10.67 5.35
CA SER A 212 -8.52 -10.94 4.96
C SER A 212 -8.42 -11.89 3.74
N LEU A 213 -9.20 -12.99 3.78
CA LEU A 213 -9.30 -13.99 2.71
C LEU A 213 -9.90 -13.45 1.40
N LEU A 214 -10.60 -12.31 1.43
CA LEU A 214 -11.07 -11.60 0.24
C LEU A 214 -10.08 -10.51 -0.21
N PHE A 215 -9.54 -9.75 0.73
CA PHE A 215 -8.71 -8.57 0.51
C PHE A 215 -7.39 -8.92 -0.18
N THR A 216 -6.58 -9.81 0.43
CA THR A 216 -5.23 -10.11 -0.08
C THR A 216 -5.25 -10.74 -1.48
N PRO A 217 -6.09 -11.75 -1.80
CA PRO A 217 -6.22 -12.25 -3.17
C PRO A 217 -6.68 -11.21 -4.19
N SER A 218 -7.50 -10.23 -3.77
CA SER A 218 -8.06 -9.23 -4.68
C SER A 218 -7.04 -8.16 -5.10
N PHE A 219 -6.07 -7.85 -4.24
CA PHE A 219 -4.92 -7.00 -4.61
C PHE A 219 -3.83 -7.77 -5.39
N ALA A 220 -3.64 -9.06 -5.11
CA ALA A 220 -2.62 -9.87 -5.78
C ALA A 220 -3.04 -10.33 -7.20
N ALA A 221 -4.30 -10.74 -7.39
CA ALA A 221 -4.76 -11.33 -8.66
C ALA A 221 -4.65 -10.44 -9.91
N PRO A 222 -4.89 -9.10 -9.89
CA PRO A 222 -4.68 -8.25 -11.06
C PRO A 222 -3.23 -8.27 -11.55
N GLY A 223 -2.26 -8.36 -10.63
CA GLY A 223 -0.84 -8.48 -10.93
C GLY A 223 -0.44 -9.79 -11.61
N HIS A 224 -1.32 -10.81 -11.61
CA HIS A 224 -1.14 -12.04 -12.40
C HIS A 224 -1.69 -11.94 -13.83
N PHE A 225 -2.37 -10.85 -14.21
CA PHE A 225 -2.94 -10.66 -15.56
C PHE A 225 -2.36 -9.46 -16.32
N PHE A 226 -1.87 -8.44 -15.61
CA PHE A 226 -1.28 -7.23 -16.19
C PHE A 226 0.14 -7.00 -15.63
N MET A 227 1.05 -6.54 -16.48
CA MET A 227 2.44 -6.23 -16.13
C MET A 227 2.75 -4.76 -16.40
N ARG A 228 2.46 -4.27 -17.61
CA ARG A 228 2.64 -2.87 -18.04
C ARG A 228 1.47 -1.97 -17.64
N ARG A 229 0.32 -2.55 -17.28
CA ARG A 229 -0.87 -1.84 -16.77
C ARG A 229 -1.25 -2.28 -15.35
N ARG A 230 -0.26 -2.66 -14.53
CA ARG A 230 -0.48 -3.30 -13.23
C ARG A 230 -1.01 -2.31 -12.19
N GLY A 231 -0.45 -1.10 -12.14
CA GLY A 231 -0.94 0.00 -11.32
C GLY A 231 -2.35 0.43 -11.71
N VAL A 232 -2.67 0.48 -13.01
CA VAL A 232 -4.04 0.74 -13.50
C VAL A 232 -5.00 -0.37 -13.08
N ALA A 233 -4.66 -1.65 -13.29
CA ALA A 233 -5.56 -2.77 -13.00
C ALA A 233 -5.84 -2.92 -11.50
N THR A 234 -4.81 -2.83 -10.66
CA THR A 234 -4.95 -2.84 -9.20
C THR A 234 -5.66 -1.57 -8.70
N GLY A 235 -5.33 -0.41 -9.25
CA GLY A 235 -5.97 0.87 -8.89
C GLY A 235 -7.47 0.90 -9.19
N ILE A 236 -7.87 0.40 -10.36
CA ILE A 236 -9.29 0.23 -10.72
C ILE A 236 -9.98 -0.70 -9.71
N ALA A 237 -9.40 -1.88 -9.41
CA ALA A 237 -9.98 -2.79 -8.42
C ALA A 237 -10.12 -2.14 -7.02
N ALA A 238 -9.10 -1.39 -6.59
CA ALA A 238 -9.08 -0.70 -5.30
C ALA A 238 -10.16 0.39 -5.14
N THR A 239 -10.65 0.99 -6.24
CA THR A 239 -11.77 1.95 -6.19
C THR A 239 -13.03 1.34 -5.56
N GLY A 240 -13.21 0.01 -5.64
CA GLY A 240 -14.34 -0.70 -5.05
C GLY A 240 -14.45 -0.44 -3.55
N GLY A 241 -13.33 -0.44 -2.82
CA GLY A 241 -13.33 -0.15 -1.38
C GLY A 241 -13.77 1.27 -1.02
N SER A 242 -13.46 2.26 -1.86
CA SER A 242 -13.95 3.63 -1.68
C SER A 242 -15.46 3.72 -1.92
N ILE A 243 -15.96 3.02 -2.95
CA ILE A 243 -17.39 3.00 -3.30
C ILE A 243 -18.20 2.24 -2.24
N GLY A 244 -17.71 1.10 -1.74
CA GLY A 244 -18.28 0.41 -0.58
C GLY A 244 -18.26 1.26 0.68
N GLY A 245 -17.18 2.01 0.91
CA GLY A 245 -17.04 2.98 2.01
C GLY A 245 -17.88 4.26 1.89
N ILE A 246 -18.68 4.40 0.82
CA ILE A 246 -19.73 5.41 0.68
C ILE A 246 -21.11 4.73 0.80
N ILE A 247 -21.32 3.63 0.09
CA ILE A 247 -22.61 2.93 0.03
C ILE A 247 -22.98 2.31 1.39
N PHE A 248 -22.07 1.63 2.07
CA PHE A 248 -22.41 0.88 3.29
C PHE A 248 -22.75 1.78 4.49
N PRO A 249 -22.02 2.86 4.80
CA PRO A 249 -22.41 3.79 5.87
C PRO A 249 -23.78 4.46 5.61
N LEU A 250 -24.01 4.98 4.39
CA LEU A 250 -25.28 5.62 4.02
C LEU A 250 -26.45 4.62 4.03
N MET A 251 -26.22 3.37 3.61
CA MET A 251 -27.23 2.33 3.70
C MET A 251 -27.60 2.05 5.16
N LEU A 252 -26.60 1.89 6.06
CA LEU A 252 -26.86 1.69 7.49
C LEU A 252 -27.58 2.90 8.12
N GLU A 253 -27.17 4.13 7.83
CA GLU A 253 -27.85 5.35 8.28
C GLU A 253 -29.33 5.36 7.90
N SER A 254 -29.66 4.88 6.69
CA SER A 254 -31.05 4.80 6.21
C SER A 254 -31.87 3.62 6.78
N LEU A 255 -31.22 2.50 7.12
CA LEU A 255 -31.88 1.26 7.55
C LEU A 255 -32.02 1.15 9.07
N LEU A 256 -31.00 1.58 9.84
CA LEU A 256 -30.98 1.42 11.30
C LEU A 256 -32.19 2.07 11.99
N PRO A 257 -32.65 3.29 11.64
CA PRO A 257 -33.85 3.89 12.23
C PRO A 257 -35.17 3.24 11.79
N ARG A 258 -35.16 2.42 10.71
CA ARG A 258 -36.37 1.84 10.10
C ARG A 258 -36.58 0.37 10.43
N LEU A 259 -35.49 -0.39 10.56
CA LEU A 259 -35.49 -1.86 10.71
C LEU A 259 -34.70 -2.33 11.95
N GLY A 260 -34.05 -1.41 12.66
CA GLY A 260 -33.15 -1.73 13.79
C GLY A 260 -31.86 -2.42 13.36
N TRP A 261 -31.01 -2.72 14.35
CA TRP A 261 -29.69 -3.33 14.15
C TRP A 261 -29.73 -4.63 13.34
N GLY A 262 -30.43 -5.66 13.85
CA GLY A 262 -30.33 -7.02 13.33
C GLY A 262 -30.68 -7.13 11.84
N TRP A 263 -31.76 -6.50 11.39
CA TRP A 263 -32.13 -6.52 9.97
C TRP A 263 -31.21 -5.65 9.11
N SER A 264 -30.70 -4.52 9.61
CA SER A 264 -29.74 -3.68 8.88
C SER A 264 -28.43 -4.42 8.62
N ILE A 265 -27.90 -5.13 9.63
CA ILE A 265 -26.70 -5.97 9.48
C ILE A 265 -26.95 -7.14 8.52
N ARG A 266 -28.12 -7.79 8.58
CA ARG A 266 -28.48 -8.88 7.66
C ARG A 266 -28.57 -8.41 6.20
N ILE A 267 -29.19 -7.25 5.96
CA ILE A 267 -29.28 -6.67 4.60
C ILE A 267 -27.88 -6.39 4.06
N LEU A 268 -26.99 -5.78 4.86
CA LEU A 268 -25.60 -5.57 4.47
C LEU A 268 -24.86 -6.91 4.23
N ALA A 269 -25.09 -7.93 5.07
CA ALA A 269 -24.53 -9.27 4.87
C ALA A 269 -25.01 -9.93 3.56
N PHE A 270 -26.28 -9.75 3.17
CA PHE A 270 -26.79 -10.22 1.87
C PHE A 270 -26.22 -9.45 0.68
N VAL A 271 -25.99 -8.13 0.81
CA VAL A 271 -25.27 -7.34 -0.21
C VAL A 271 -23.83 -7.84 -0.37
N CYS A 272 -23.11 -8.05 0.74
CA CYS A 272 -21.77 -8.63 0.74
C CYS A 272 -21.76 -10.05 0.14
N LEU A 273 -22.75 -10.90 0.47
CA LEU A 273 -22.91 -12.24 -0.10
C LEU A 273 -23.06 -12.18 -1.63
N PHE A 274 -23.93 -11.30 -2.16
CA PHE A 274 -24.13 -11.15 -3.61
C PHE A 274 -22.84 -10.71 -4.32
N LEU A 275 -22.18 -9.67 -3.81
CA LEU A 275 -20.91 -9.16 -4.35
C LEU A 275 -19.82 -10.25 -4.35
N CYS A 276 -19.71 -11.00 -3.25
CA CYS A 276 -18.71 -12.05 -3.11
C CYS A 276 -19.02 -13.30 -3.95
N ILE A 277 -20.29 -13.70 -4.11
CA ILE A 277 -20.70 -14.77 -5.04
C ILE A 277 -20.27 -14.40 -6.46
N ALA A 278 -20.56 -13.17 -6.91
CA ALA A 278 -20.12 -12.69 -8.21
C ALA A 278 -18.59 -12.69 -8.34
N ALA A 279 -17.86 -12.22 -7.31
CA ALA A 279 -16.40 -12.28 -7.27
C ALA A 279 -15.85 -13.72 -7.42
N ASN A 280 -16.46 -14.73 -6.80
CA ASN A 280 -16.04 -16.14 -6.91
C ASN A 280 -16.14 -16.70 -8.35
N PHE A 281 -17.09 -16.24 -9.16
CA PHE A 281 -17.22 -16.67 -10.56
C PHE A 281 -16.28 -15.91 -11.52
N LEU A 282 -15.92 -14.68 -11.15
CA LEU A 282 -15.10 -13.76 -11.96
C LEU A 282 -13.59 -13.91 -11.69
N ILE A 283 -13.16 -14.02 -10.43
CA ILE A 283 -11.76 -14.22 -10.05
C ILE A 283 -11.31 -15.64 -10.44
N ARG A 284 -10.30 -15.74 -11.29
CA ARG A 284 -9.81 -17.02 -11.84
C ARG A 284 -8.30 -17.16 -11.67
N ARG A 285 -7.85 -18.40 -11.44
CA ARG A 285 -6.42 -18.75 -11.45
C ARG A 285 -5.89 -18.67 -12.90
N ARG A 286 -4.76 -17.99 -13.11
CA ARG A 286 -3.97 -18.04 -14.36
C ARG A 286 -2.77 -18.97 -14.22
N LEU A 287 -1.88 -18.65 -13.28
CA LEU A 287 -0.61 -19.35 -13.10
C LEU A 287 -0.81 -20.71 -12.43
N PRO A 288 -0.10 -21.77 -12.87
CA PRO A 288 -0.04 -23.04 -12.14
C PRO A 288 0.62 -22.84 -10.75
N PRO A 289 0.54 -23.81 -9.82
CA PRO A 289 1.31 -23.74 -8.59
C PRO A 289 2.81 -23.67 -8.92
N ALA A 290 3.51 -22.66 -8.42
CA ALA A 290 4.97 -22.66 -8.48
C ALA A 290 5.49 -23.90 -7.73
N LYS A 291 6.29 -24.73 -8.40
CA LYS A 291 6.57 -26.12 -7.97
C LYS A 291 7.16 -26.24 -6.56
N ASN A 292 7.84 -25.19 -6.09
CA ASN A 292 8.48 -25.11 -4.77
C ASN A 292 7.81 -24.07 -3.83
N ALA A 293 6.54 -23.69 -4.05
CA ALA A 293 5.86 -22.67 -3.24
C ALA A 293 5.69 -23.07 -1.75
N SER A 294 6.31 -22.28 -0.88
CA SER A 294 6.01 -22.26 0.56
C SER A 294 4.63 -21.65 0.80
N ALA A 295 3.91 -22.16 1.81
CA ALA A 295 2.71 -21.50 2.36
C ALA A 295 3.03 -20.63 3.59
N HIS A 296 4.31 -20.54 3.98
CA HIS A 296 4.79 -19.75 5.11
C HIS A 296 5.63 -18.55 4.61
N PRO A 297 5.55 -17.39 5.27
CA PRO A 297 6.38 -16.23 4.95
C PRO A 297 7.87 -16.53 5.17
N ASP A 298 8.73 -16.14 4.22
CA ASP A 298 10.18 -16.17 4.42
C ASP A 298 10.71 -14.79 4.86
N PHE A 299 10.93 -14.64 6.17
CA PHE A 299 11.48 -13.44 6.78
C PHE A 299 12.92 -13.11 6.32
N ARG A 300 13.60 -13.99 5.57
CA ARG A 300 14.91 -13.69 4.96
C ARG A 300 14.86 -12.52 3.98
N ILE A 301 13.69 -12.20 3.43
CA ILE A 301 13.50 -11.04 2.54
C ILE A 301 13.91 -9.70 3.21
N PHE A 302 13.79 -9.59 4.54
CA PHE A 302 14.21 -8.41 5.30
C PHE A 302 15.74 -8.23 5.38
N ARG A 303 16.54 -9.13 4.79
CA ARG A 303 17.98 -8.92 4.56
C ARG A 303 18.25 -7.96 3.41
N ASP A 304 17.31 -7.79 2.48
CA ASP A 304 17.36 -6.71 1.50
C ASP A 304 17.03 -5.38 2.18
N LYS A 305 18.01 -4.46 2.17
CA LYS A 305 17.87 -3.12 2.76
C LYS A 305 16.80 -2.30 2.07
N ALA A 306 16.62 -2.42 0.76
CA ALA A 306 15.59 -1.70 0.01
C ALA A 306 14.20 -2.21 0.39
N PHE A 307 14.01 -3.52 0.52
CA PHE A 307 12.74 -4.11 0.99
C PHE A 307 12.44 -3.73 2.44
N LEU A 308 13.43 -3.80 3.33
CA LEU A 308 13.29 -3.42 4.74
C LEU A 308 12.93 -1.94 4.91
N LEU A 309 13.67 -1.03 4.28
CA LEU A 309 13.38 0.41 4.33
C LEU A 309 12.03 0.75 3.70
N THR A 310 11.67 0.08 2.60
CA THR A 310 10.33 0.22 1.98
C THR A 310 9.24 -0.22 2.96
N THR A 311 9.41 -1.36 3.64
CA THR A 311 8.42 -1.86 4.63
C THR A 311 8.27 -0.90 5.82
N ILE A 312 9.38 -0.36 6.34
CA ILE A 312 9.36 0.64 7.43
C ILE A 312 8.65 1.93 6.97
N GLY A 313 8.93 2.39 5.74
CA GLY A 313 8.26 3.55 5.16
C GLY A 313 6.75 3.35 4.99
N ILE A 314 6.34 2.17 4.54
CA ILE A 314 4.91 1.81 4.41
C ILE A 314 4.23 1.74 5.79
N PHE A 315 4.88 1.13 6.80
CA PHE A 315 4.35 1.08 8.15
C PHE A 315 4.09 2.48 8.74
N LEU A 316 5.06 3.40 8.60
CA LEU A 316 4.91 4.79 9.04
C LEU A 316 3.84 5.54 8.24
N LEU A 317 3.71 5.26 6.94
CA LEU A 317 2.73 5.86 6.04
C LEU A 317 1.30 5.41 6.37
N GLU A 318 1.06 4.12 6.61
CA GLU A 318 -0.25 3.61 7.04
C GLU A 318 -0.61 4.14 8.44
N MET A 319 0.35 4.18 9.38
CA MET A 319 0.14 4.80 10.71
C MET A 319 -0.30 6.27 10.59
N ALA A 320 0.27 7.03 9.66
CA ALA A 320 -0.14 8.40 9.37
C ALA A 320 -1.48 8.49 8.62
N LEU A 321 -1.85 7.49 7.82
CA LEU A 321 -3.08 7.45 7.02
C LEU A 321 -4.34 7.26 7.87
N PHE A 322 -4.31 6.34 8.84
CA PHE A 322 -5.50 6.01 9.63
C PHE A 322 -5.96 7.15 10.54
N VAL A 323 -5.06 8.05 10.97
CA VAL A 323 -5.41 9.15 11.89
C VAL A 323 -6.41 10.14 11.25
N PRO A 324 -6.13 10.76 10.08
CA PRO A 324 -7.13 11.56 9.37
C PRO A 324 -8.43 10.83 9.07
N VAL A 325 -8.37 9.60 8.55
CA VAL A 325 -9.57 8.83 8.14
C VAL A 325 -10.48 8.54 9.34
N THR A 326 -9.91 8.26 10.51
CA THR A 326 -10.68 7.96 11.74
C THR A 326 -11.22 9.21 12.41
N TYR A 327 -10.41 10.28 12.51
CA TYR A 327 -10.69 11.43 13.39
C TYR A 327 -11.23 12.69 12.66
N ILE A 328 -11.30 12.73 11.33
CA ILE A 328 -11.82 13.91 10.61
C ILE A 328 -13.27 14.27 11.02
N SER A 329 -14.12 13.27 11.23
CA SER A 329 -15.53 13.46 11.59
C SER A 329 -15.70 13.98 13.02
N SER A 330 -14.92 13.45 13.98
CA SER A 330 -14.95 13.90 15.38
C SER A 330 -14.26 15.25 15.56
N TYR A 331 -13.18 15.53 14.82
CA TYR A 331 -12.58 16.85 14.72
C TYR A 331 -13.60 17.90 14.21
N ALA A 332 -14.36 17.57 13.17
CA ALA A 332 -15.41 18.46 12.66
C ALA A 332 -16.50 18.75 13.73
N ARG A 333 -16.91 17.74 14.52
CA ARG A 333 -17.82 17.98 15.65
C ARG A 333 -17.21 18.86 16.73
N ALA A 334 -15.93 18.67 17.06
CA ALA A 334 -15.20 19.45 18.07
C ALA A 334 -14.97 20.92 17.64
N GLN A 335 -14.79 21.19 16.35
CA GLN A 335 -14.74 22.55 15.78
C GLN A 335 -16.13 23.22 15.65
N GLY A 336 -17.20 22.57 16.12
CA GLY A 336 -18.55 23.15 16.13
C GLY A 336 -19.32 23.05 14.80
N PHE A 337 -18.83 22.30 13.81
CA PHE A 337 -19.59 22.09 12.57
C PHE A 337 -20.89 21.30 12.80
N SER A 338 -21.87 21.49 11.91
CA SER A 338 -23.14 20.76 11.96
C SER A 338 -22.95 19.24 11.91
N VAL A 339 -23.84 18.52 12.61
CA VAL A 339 -23.84 17.04 12.67
C VAL A 339 -23.79 16.42 11.28
N ALA A 340 -24.62 16.92 10.35
CA ALA A 340 -24.68 16.43 8.97
C ALA A 340 -23.34 16.63 8.22
N PHE A 341 -22.71 17.81 8.33
CA PHE A 341 -21.42 18.05 7.67
C PHE A 341 -20.31 17.15 8.22
N SER A 342 -20.29 16.92 9.55
CA SER A 342 -19.32 16.02 10.18
C SER A 342 -19.45 14.56 9.75
N TYR A 343 -20.65 14.11 9.33
CA TYR A 343 -20.81 12.79 8.71
C TYR A 343 -20.53 12.80 7.20
N GLN A 344 -20.77 13.91 6.50
CA GLN A 344 -20.53 14.06 5.05
C GLN A 344 -19.05 14.18 4.66
N ILE A 345 -18.18 14.66 5.56
CA ILE A 345 -16.77 14.92 5.24
C ILE A 345 -15.96 13.63 4.94
N LEU A 346 -16.30 12.51 5.57
CA LEU A 346 -15.65 11.21 5.30
C LEU A 346 -16.06 10.61 3.94
N PRO A 347 -17.34 10.60 3.52
CA PRO A 347 -17.74 10.33 2.14
C PRO A 347 -17.03 11.22 1.09
N ILE A 348 -16.80 12.51 1.37
CA ILE A 348 -16.03 13.40 0.47
C ILE A 348 -14.57 12.92 0.33
N LEU A 349 -13.92 12.56 1.45
CA LEU A 349 -12.58 11.99 1.46
C LEU A 349 -12.53 10.65 0.69
N ASN A 350 -13.50 9.76 0.91
CA ASN A 350 -13.59 8.48 0.20
C ASN A 350 -13.83 8.66 -1.31
N ALA A 351 -14.64 9.64 -1.73
CA ALA A 351 -14.87 9.95 -3.14
C ALA A 351 -13.59 10.46 -3.84
N ALA A 352 -12.82 11.34 -3.18
CA ALA A 352 -11.52 11.74 -3.70
C ALA A 352 -10.50 10.58 -3.72
N SER A 353 -10.55 9.69 -2.72
CA SER A 353 -9.74 8.46 -2.67
C SER A 353 -10.07 7.48 -3.82
N ALA A 354 -11.30 7.44 -4.32
CA ALA A 354 -11.62 6.65 -5.52
C ALA A 354 -10.82 7.12 -6.75
N LEU A 355 -10.69 8.45 -6.94
CA LEU A 355 -9.85 9.02 -8.00
C LEU A 355 -8.36 8.83 -7.71
N GLY A 356 -7.96 8.97 -6.45
CA GLY A 356 -6.60 8.72 -5.94
C GLY A 356 -6.11 7.28 -6.08
N ARG A 357 -7.02 6.31 -6.22
CA ARG A 357 -6.70 4.91 -6.48
C ARG A 357 -6.45 4.63 -7.97
N ALA A 358 -7.26 5.23 -8.84
CA ALA A 358 -7.17 4.99 -10.28
C ALA A 358 -6.09 5.83 -10.99
N LEU A 359 -6.03 7.14 -10.74
CA LEU A 359 -5.20 8.06 -11.52
C LEU A 359 -3.69 7.96 -11.21
N PRO A 360 -3.23 7.96 -9.94
CA PRO A 360 -1.84 7.65 -9.58
C PRO A 360 -1.35 6.30 -10.11
N GLY A 361 -2.21 5.27 -10.20
CA GLY A 361 -1.85 3.97 -10.79
C GLY A 361 -1.41 4.07 -12.26
N TYR A 362 -2.10 4.87 -13.07
CA TYR A 362 -1.75 5.13 -14.47
C TYR A 362 -0.42 5.87 -14.65
N TRP A 363 -0.07 6.77 -13.74
CA TRP A 363 1.22 7.45 -13.76
C TRP A 363 2.35 6.57 -13.16
N GLY A 364 2.04 5.73 -12.17
CA GLY A 364 2.99 4.77 -11.60
C GLY A 364 3.47 3.73 -12.62
N ASP A 365 2.56 3.27 -13.48
CA ASP A 365 2.87 2.42 -14.65
C ASP A 365 3.73 3.12 -15.74
N LYS A 366 4.02 4.42 -15.61
CA LYS A 366 4.86 5.20 -16.55
C LYS A 366 6.16 5.75 -15.97
N ILE A 367 6.10 6.39 -14.81
CA ILE A 367 7.25 7.09 -14.21
C ILE A 367 7.76 6.43 -12.92
N GLY A 368 7.19 5.27 -12.56
CA GLY A 368 7.55 4.49 -11.38
C GLY A 368 6.61 4.71 -10.19
N PRO A 369 6.21 3.63 -9.49
CA PRO A 369 5.32 3.69 -8.33
C PRO A 369 5.99 4.38 -7.15
N PHE A 370 7.31 4.20 -6.94
CA PHE A 370 8.05 4.92 -5.89
C PHE A 370 8.04 6.44 -6.12
N ASN A 371 8.24 6.88 -7.36
CA ASN A 371 8.24 8.31 -7.72
C ASN A 371 6.86 8.94 -7.53
N ILE A 372 5.78 8.26 -7.98
CA ILE A 372 4.42 8.73 -7.71
C ILE A 372 4.06 8.66 -6.23
N ASN A 373 4.45 7.60 -5.51
CA ASN A 373 4.18 7.48 -4.08
C ASN A 373 4.86 8.62 -3.30
N LEU A 374 6.09 9.00 -3.65
CA LEU A 374 6.77 10.17 -3.08
C LEU A 374 5.96 11.47 -3.34
N ILE A 375 5.51 11.71 -4.57
CA ILE A 375 4.68 12.87 -4.93
C ILE A 375 3.36 12.89 -4.13
N MET A 376 2.71 11.74 -3.96
CA MET A 376 1.45 11.62 -3.22
C MET A 376 1.66 11.78 -1.71
N ILE A 377 2.76 11.26 -1.14
CA ILE A 377 3.16 11.53 0.25
C ILE A 377 3.41 13.03 0.44
N THR A 378 4.13 13.69 -0.46
CA THR A 378 4.34 15.15 -0.41
C THR A 378 3.01 15.91 -0.47
N LEU A 379 2.06 15.48 -1.32
CA LEU A 379 0.72 16.06 -1.39
C LEU A 379 -0.09 15.86 -0.10
N ALA A 380 0.01 14.69 0.55
CA ALA A 380 -0.62 14.43 1.85
C ALA A 380 -0.03 15.30 2.97
N VAL A 381 1.29 15.47 3.00
CA VAL A 381 1.98 16.38 3.94
C VAL A 381 1.53 17.83 3.73
N ILE A 382 1.45 18.30 2.47
CA ILE A 382 0.93 19.63 2.13
C ILE A 382 -0.55 19.77 2.53
N ALA A 383 -1.38 18.74 2.35
CA ALA A 383 -2.77 18.77 2.80
C ALA A 383 -2.86 18.92 4.34
N CYS A 384 -2.11 18.13 5.11
CA CYS A 384 -2.12 18.19 6.58
C CYS A 384 -1.61 19.53 7.11
N PHE A 385 -0.39 19.96 6.74
CA PHE A 385 0.24 21.15 7.33
C PHE A 385 -0.10 22.46 6.61
N GLY A 386 -0.36 22.42 5.29
CA GLY A 386 -0.69 23.60 4.49
C GLY A 386 -2.19 23.90 4.37
N VAL A 387 -3.07 22.92 4.67
CA VAL A 387 -4.53 23.12 4.57
C VAL A 387 -5.26 22.81 5.89
N TRP A 388 -5.11 21.61 6.47
CA TRP A 388 -5.85 21.28 7.70
C TRP A 388 -5.40 22.16 8.88
N PHE A 389 -4.08 22.22 9.15
CA PHE A 389 -3.56 22.99 10.28
C PHE A 389 -3.98 24.48 10.29
N PRO A 390 -3.85 25.26 9.18
CA PRO A 390 -4.28 26.66 9.16
C PRO A 390 -5.78 26.89 8.91
N ALA A 391 -6.48 25.98 8.18
CA ALA A 391 -7.83 26.25 7.68
C ALA A 391 -8.91 25.24 8.13
N GLY A 392 -8.60 24.28 8.99
CA GLY A 392 -9.51 23.22 9.45
C GLY A 392 -10.78 23.70 10.16
N GLY A 393 -10.77 24.89 10.76
CA GLY A 393 -11.95 25.54 11.33
C GLY A 393 -12.91 26.14 10.30
N HIS A 394 -12.58 26.11 9.00
CA HIS A 394 -13.41 26.65 7.92
C HIS A 394 -13.90 25.53 6.99
N THR A 395 -15.17 25.57 6.59
CA THR A 395 -15.81 24.55 5.73
C THR A 395 -15.00 24.28 4.45
N ALA A 396 -14.55 25.35 3.78
CA ALA A 396 -13.76 25.25 2.56
C ALA A 396 -12.38 24.63 2.80
N GLY A 397 -11.73 24.92 3.95
CA GLY A 397 -10.44 24.35 4.32
C GLY A 397 -10.54 22.86 4.61
N LEU A 398 -11.56 22.43 5.38
CA LEU A 398 -11.75 21.01 5.70
C LEU A 398 -12.18 20.20 4.46
N VAL A 399 -13.01 20.75 3.57
CA VAL A 399 -13.36 20.11 2.29
C VAL A 399 -12.15 20.01 1.36
N LEU A 400 -11.36 21.08 1.22
CA LEU A 400 -10.12 21.05 0.42
C LEU A 400 -9.12 20.03 0.98
N PHE A 401 -8.96 19.96 2.30
CA PHE A 401 -8.18 18.91 2.96
C PHE A 401 -8.69 17.52 2.61
N ALA A 402 -9.99 17.26 2.80
CA ALA A 402 -10.60 15.96 2.52
C ALA A 402 -10.38 15.51 1.06
N VAL A 403 -10.47 16.44 0.09
CA VAL A 403 -10.19 16.15 -1.32
C VAL A 403 -8.71 15.87 -1.59
N LEU A 404 -7.80 16.74 -1.14
CA LEU A 404 -6.36 16.57 -1.40
C LEU A 404 -5.79 15.33 -0.68
N PHE A 405 -6.13 15.14 0.60
CA PHE A 405 -5.70 14.00 1.39
C PHE A 405 -6.36 12.70 0.94
N GLY A 406 -7.66 12.73 0.59
CA GLY A 406 -8.37 11.58 0.03
C GLY A 406 -7.69 11.10 -1.26
N PHE A 407 -7.41 12.02 -2.19
CA PHE A 407 -6.71 11.71 -3.43
C PHE A 407 -5.28 11.17 -3.18
N ALA A 408 -4.51 11.80 -2.29
CA ALA A 408 -3.14 11.36 -1.98
C ALA A 408 -3.12 9.96 -1.32
N SER A 409 -3.90 9.75 -0.26
CA SER A 409 -3.98 8.49 0.48
C SER A 409 -4.52 7.32 -0.34
N GLY A 410 -5.33 7.59 -1.37
CA GLY A 410 -5.81 6.56 -2.30
C GLY A 410 -4.70 5.86 -3.08
N SER A 411 -3.57 6.52 -3.32
CA SER A 411 -2.50 5.96 -4.14
C SER A 411 -1.76 4.78 -3.49
N ASN A 412 -1.61 4.82 -2.16
CA ASN A 412 -0.79 3.89 -1.37
C ASN A 412 -1.15 2.43 -1.68
N LEU A 413 -2.41 2.06 -1.45
CA LEU A 413 -2.95 0.70 -1.68
C LEU A 413 -2.75 0.18 -3.10
N CYS A 414 -2.57 1.07 -4.09
CA CYS A 414 -2.52 0.73 -5.51
C CYS A 414 -1.08 0.56 -6.02
N LEU A 415 -0.15 1.35 -5.48
CA LEU A 415 1.25 1.39 -5.92
C LEU A 415 2.12 0.33 -5.22
N LEU A 416 1.71 -0.15 -4.04
CA LEU A 416 2.31 -1.28 -3.32
C LEU A 416 2.43 -2.57 -4.16
N GLY A 417 1.61 -2.70 -5.22
CA GLY A 417 1.68 -3.83 -6.15
C GLY A 417 2.87 -3.78 -7.12
N GLY A 418 3.65 -2.71 -7.18
CA GLY A 418 4.78 -2.57 -8.11
C GLY A 418 5.95 -3.52 -7.77
N ARG A 419 6.43 -4.30 -8.75
CA ARG A 419 7.65 -5.12 -8.62
C ARG A 419 8.82 -4.20 -8.24
N THR A 420 9.58 -4.55 -7.20
CA THR A 420 10.62 -3.67 -6.61
C THR A 420 11.79 -3.39 -7.54
N HIS A 421 12.01 -4.23 -8.55
CA HIS A 421 13.17 -4.23 -9.44
C HIS A 421 13.07 -3.16 -10.55
N TRP A 422 13.04 -1.88 -10.17
CA TRP A 422 13.02 -0.77 -11.15
C TRP A 422 14.36 -0.56 -11.84
N TRP A 423 15.45 -1.03 -11.24
CA TRP A 423 16.79 -1.02 -11.83
C TRP A 423 16.95 -1.97 -13.03
N GLU A 424 16.20 -3.09 -13.09
CA GLU A 424 16.18 -4.02 -14.25
C GLU A 424 15.68 -3.39 -15.56
N TYR A 425 15.18 -2.14 -15.50
CA TYR A 425 14.75 -1.34 -16.64
C TYR A 425 15.69 -0.17 -16.96
N LEU A 426 16.80 0.00 -16.23
CA LEU A 426 17.84 1.00 -16.52
C LEU A 426 19.03 0.41 -17.29
N ASP A 427 19.18 -0.92 -17.31
CA ASP A 427 20.19 -1.65 -18.09
C ASP A 427 19.67 -2.05 -19.50
N LYS A 428 18.86 -1.20 -20.15
CA LYS A 428 18.28 -1.43 -21.51
C LYS A 428 18.10 -0.16 -22.34
#